data_AF-A0A7W1FNW8-F1
#
_entry.id   AF-A0A7W1FNW8-F1
#
_cell.length_a   1.000
_cell.length_b   1.000
_cell.length_c   1.000
_cell.angle_alpha   90.00
_cell.angle_beta   90.00
_cell.angle_gamma   90.00
#
_symmetry.space_group_name_H-M   'P 1'
#
loop_
_entity.id
_entity.type
_entity.pdbx_description
1 polymer ?
#
loop_
_entity_poly.entity_id
_entity_poly.type
_entity_poly.pdbx_seq_one_letter_code
_entity_poly.pdbx_strand_id
1 'polypeptide(L)'
;MSSELTPPQGTALDFDALALMHLDGLLDPVNHEDFSRQIASDPFKAMRLAAIAQQHAALGELGRTSMAPTIRPAGSVSTRTHRRAARGRRTRTIPAWGLAAAALLAVGIAIGALALAWSPATPDVLLVTQGSVIRENKAGRMRVSNGAVPLHPGDRLLVTGSSSARITTTQGDRLDLTSGTQLSWASNGAAVNLLAGSFTADITPRTSDAPFRVRTPKADLTVLGTRFTVQADEALSLLAVDHGRVRLTNRDDARQVEVAAHHLTVTTGAGELTTTVGNIPPMAVTGLTGDYFDNTDFTNWRMRRVDETIDFDWGDRGPDQRVGFESFSVRWRGWLVPAHSGTCTFTFLMDDGVRLWLDGRLVLDEWHLSEKLEFSTTVTLEAGRAYAVRLDYYQEPRDAVIRWYWANSEHAKQPMPTSWLRPVEWTPPAVSVPQLSE
;
A
#
# COMPACT_ATOMS: atom_id res chain seq x y z
N MET A 1 -24.22 38.21 -31.39
CA MET A 1 -24.63 36.80 -31.54
C MET A 1 -23.76 36.00 -30.60
N SER A 2 -24.23 35.87 -29.36
CA SER A 2 -23.59 35.11 -28.30
C SER A 2 -24.23 33.73 -28.28
N SER A 3 -23.45 32.66 -28.41
CA SER A 3 -23.91 31.31 -28.13
C SER A 3 -23.39 30.91 -26.75
N GLU A 4 -24.29 30.86 -25.78
CA GLU A 4 -24.08 30.20 -24.49
C GLU A 4 -23.77 28.72 -24.74
N LEU A 5 -22.62 28.26 -24.22
CA LEU A 5 -22.32 26.86 -24.02
C LEU A 5 -22.78 26.50 -22.60
N THR A 6 -23.96 25.92 -22.49
CA THR A 6 -24.38 25.23 -21.26
C THR A 6 -23.71 23.84 -21.24
N PRO A 7 -22.96 23.46 -20.19
CA PRO A 7 -22.40 22.12 -20.09
C PRO A 7 -23.50 21.09 -19.77
N PRO A 8 -23.32 19.81 -20.17
CA PRO A 8 -24.31 18.76 -19.96
C PRO A 8 -24.44 18.43 -18.47
N GLN A 9 -25.68 18.27 -18.00
CA GLN A 9 -25.98 17.80 -16.65
C GLN A 9 -25.67 16.32 -16.52
N GLY A 10 -24.98 15.94 -15.42
CA GLY A 10 -25.20 14.61 -14.82
C GLY A 10 -24.01 13.69 -14.57
N THR A 11 -22.76 14.16 -14.56
CA THR A 11 -21.66 13.37 -13.95
C THR A 11 -21.36 13.95 -12.59
N ALA A 12 -21.74 13.25 -11.52
CA ALA A 12 -21.33 13.62 -10.17
C ALA A 12 -19.80 13.59 -10.12
N LEU A 13 -19.18 14.75 -9.91
CA LEU A 13 -17.73 14.86 -9.76
C LEU A 13 -17.29 13.98 -8.58
N ASP A 14 -16.23 13.20 -8.76
CA ASP A 14 -15.65 12.45 -7.66
C ASP A 14 -15.04 13.39 -6.61
N PHE A 15 -14.79 12.86 -5.42
CA PHE A 15 -14.33 13.66 -4.29
C PHE A 15 -12.98 14.34 -4.55
N ASP A 16 -12.08 13.71 -5.31
CA ASP A 16 -10.73 14.22 -5.57
C ASP A 16 -10.78 15.38 -6.57
N ALA A 17 -11.65 15.30 -7.58
CA ALA A 17 -11.92 16.39 -8.52
C ALA A 17 -12.56 17.60 -7.80
N LEU A 18 -13.54 17.36 -6.92
CA LEU A 18 -14.11 18.41 -6.07
C LEU A 18 -13.05 19.02 -5.13
N ALA A 19 -12.13 18.22 -4.60
CA ALA A 19 -11.05 18.69 -3.75
C ALA A 19 -10.04 19.57 -4.49
N LEU A 20 -9.65 19.20 -5.72
CA LEU A 20 -8.77 20.03 -6.55
C LEU A 20 -9.45 21.34 -6.95
N MET A 21 -10.70 21.28 -7.42
CA MET A 21 -11.48 22.48 -7.75
C MET A 21 -11.69 23.40 -6.54
N HIS A 22 -11.84 22.84 -5.33
CA HIS A 22 -11.90 23.62 -4.09
C HIS A 22 -10.59 24.35 -3.80
N LEU A 23 -9.44 23.66 -3.94
CA LEU A 23 -8.12 24.23 -3.71
C LEU A 23 -7.75 25.31 -4.74
N ASP A 24 -8.25 25.19 -5.97
CA ASP A 24 -8.08 26.18 -7.03
C ASP A 24 -9.10 27.34 -6.97
N GLY A 25 -10.06 27.28 -6.04
CA GLY A 25 -11.12 28.29 -5.92
C GLY A 25 -12.14 28.29 -7.07
N LEU A 26 -12.28 27.15 -7.77
CA LEU A 26 -13.12 26.95 -8.95
C LEU A 26 -14.46 26.26 -8.63
N LEU A 27 -14.71 25.96 -7.37
CA LEU A 27 -15.91 25.24 -6.93
C LEU A 27 -17.13 26.16 -6.89
N ASP A 28 -18.25 25.77 -7.53
CA ASP A 28 -19.51 26.52 -7.45
C ASP A 28 -20.16 26.42 -6.06
N PRO A 29 -21.09 27.32 -5.69
CA PRO A 29 -21.66 27.36 -4.33
C PRO A 29 -22.40 26.09 -3.90
N VAL A 30 -23.08 25.39 -4.82
CA VAL A 30 -23.87 24.19 -4.51
C VAL A 30 -22.94 23.02 -4.22
N ASN A 31 -21.94 22.83 -5.08
CA ASN A 31 -20.89 21.84 -4.87
C ASN A 31 -20.01 22.19 -3.67
N HIS A 32 -19.81 23.47 -3.35
CA HIS A 32 -19.08 23.90 -2.16
C HIS A 32 -19.78 23.55 -0.86
N GLU A 33 -21.09 23.74 -0.78
CA GLU A 33 -21.85 23.37 0.41
C GLU A 33 -21.92 21.85 0.59
N ASP A 34 -22.10 21.09 -0.50
CA ASP A 34 -22.08 19.63 -0.44
C ASP A 34 -20.70 19.08 -0.08
N PHE A 35 -19.64 19.58 -0.71
CA PHE A 35 -18.26 19.23 -0.40
C PHE A 35 -17.89 19.58 1.06
N SER A 36 -18.32 20.74 1.55
CA SER A 36 -18.12 21.13 2.95
C SER A 36 -18.85 20.20 3.92
N ARG A 37 -20.08 19.79 3.60
CA ARG A 37 -20.82 18.78 4.38
C ARG A 37 -20.13 17.42 4.35
N GLN A 38 -19.61 17.00 3.20
CA GLN A 38 -18.88 15.74 3.06
C GLN A 38 -17.59 15.72 3.89
N ILE A 39 -16.82 16.81 3.93
CA ILE A 39 -15.62 16.94 4.77
C ILE A 39 -15.97 16.99 6.26
N ALA A 40 -17.05 17.69 6.62
CA ALA A 40 -17.47 17.84 8.01
C ALA A 40 -18.07 16.54 8.58
N SER A 41 -18.69 15.71 7.74
CA SER A 41 -19.34 14.46 8.15
C SER A 41 -18.44 13.24 8.05
N ASP A 42 -17.42 13.26 7.18
CA ASP A 42 -16.51 12.15 6.96
C ASP A 42 -15.04 12.57 7.20
N PRO A 43 -14.45 12.15 8.33
CA PRO A 43 -13.04 12.39 8.63
C PRO A 43 -12.09 11.87 7.54
N PHE A 44 -12.43 10.82 6.80
CA PHE A 44 -11.55 10.29 5.74
C PHE A 44 -11.57 11.15 4.48
N LYS A 45 -12.71 11.75 4.16
CA LYS A 45 -12.79 12.82 3.14
C LYS A 45 -11.98 14.03 3.56
N ALA A 46 -12.02 14.42 4.84
CA ALA A 46 -11.15 15.46 5.37
C ALA A 46 -9.64 15.08 5.25
N MET A 47 -9.28 13.83 5.56
CA MET A 47 -7.92 13.32 5.40
C MET A 47 -7.48 13.29 3.94
N ARG A 48 -8.37 12.91 3.02
CA ARG A 48 -8.12 12.86 1.57
C ARG A 48 -7.92 14.27 1.00
N LEU A 49 -8.75 15.24 1.38
CA LEU A 49 -8.55 16.64 1.02
C LEU A 49 -7.20 17.16 1.54
N ALA A 50 -6.83 16.86 2.78
CA ALA A 50 -5.53 17.28 3.33
C ALA A 50 -4.34 16.70 2.53
N ALA A 51 -4.46 15.45 2.08
CA ALA A 51 -3.47 14.79 1.22
C ALA A 51 -3.33 15.51 -0.13
N ILE A 52 -4.47 15.79 -0.78
CA ILE A 52 -4.53 16.47 -2.07
C ILE A 52 -3.99 17.90 -1.95
N ALA A 53 -4.33 18.62 -0.88
CA ALA A 53 -3.83 19.97 -0.60
C ALA A 53 -2.31 20.02 -0.46
N GLN A 54 -1.71 19.01 0.18
CA GLN A 54 -0.26 18.91 0.31
C GLN A 54 0.42 18.60 -1.03
N GLN A 55 -0.14 17.70 -1.84
CA GLN A 55 0.36 17.42 -3.18
C GLN A 55 0.25 18.65 -4.09
N HIS A 56 -0.89 19.35 -4.02
CA HIS A 56 -1.15 20.58 -4.76
C HIS A 56 -0.16 21.70 -4.39
N ALA A 57 0.13 21.88 -3.09
CA ALA A 57 1.11 22.84 -2.61
C ALA A 57 2.55 22.49 -3.04
N ALA A 58 2.92 21.21 -3.04
CA ALA A 58 4.25 20.76 -3.47
C ALA A 58 4.52 21.03 -4.96
N LEU A 59 3.49 20.93 -5.81
CA LEU A 59 3.56 21.28 -7.24
C LEU A 59 3.78 22.80 -7.45
N GLY A 60 3.22 23.65 -6.57
CA GLY A 60 3.42 25.10 -6.62
C GLY A 60 4.86 25.56 -6.31
N GLU A 61 5.60 24.82 -5.48
CA GLU A 61 6.99 25.16 -5.11
C GLU A 61 8.02 24.74 -6.18
N LEU A 62 7.72 23.70 -6.97
CA LEU A 62 8.51 23.30 -8.14
C LEU A 62 8.46 24.36 -9.26
N GLY A 63 7.39 25.15 -9.33
CA GLY A 63 7.28 26.28 -10.27
C GLY A 63 8.13 27.50 -9.87
N ARG A 64 8.52 27.65 -8.60
CA ARG A 64 9.28 28.81 -8.09
C ARG A 64 10.78 28.60 -8.05
N THR A 65 11.25 27.35 -8.06
CA THR A 65 12.68 27.01 -7.87
C THR A 65 13.52 27.02 -9.15
N SER A 66 12.94 27.39 -10.31
CA SER A 66 13.64 27.43 -11.60
C SER A 66 14.50 28.68 -11.87
N MET A 67 14.68 29.61 -10.93
CA MET A 67 15.55 30.79 -11.13
C MET A 67 16.37 31.17 -9.90
N ALA A 68 17.65 30.72 -9.83
CA ALA A 68 18.81 31.54 -9.40
C ALA A 68 20.12 30.69 -9.35
N PRO A 69 21.28 31.23 -9.79
CA PRO A 69 22.54 30.49 -9.85
C PRO A 69 23.44 30.66 -8.61
N THR A 70 24.35 29.68 -8.48
CA THR A 70 25.41 29.43 -7.49
C THR A 70 26.55 30.45 -7.50
N ILE A 71 27.11 30.82 -6.32
CA ILE A 71 28.56 31.02 -6.11
C ILE A 71 28.98 30.64 -4.66
N ARG A 72 30.03 29.82 -4.54
CA ARG A 72 30.94 29.59 -3.39
C ARG A 72 32.31 30.17 -3.79
N PRO A 73 33.26 30.55 -2.89
CA PRO A 73 34.01 29.56 -2.07
C PRO A 73 34.56 30.08 -0.70
N ALA A 74 34.71 29.22 0.30
CA ALA A 74 35.95 28.56 0.80
C ALA A 74 36.82 29.37 1.79
N GLY A 75 37.23 28.71 2.87
CA GLY A 75 38.23 29.18 3.83
C GLY A 75 38.30 28.29 5.06
N SER A 76 39.49 27.81 5.39
CA SER A 76 39.79 26.58 6.11
C SER A 76 40.50 26.80 7.47
N VAL A 77 40.60 25.72 8.27
CA VAL A 77 41.75 25.33 9.13
C VAL A 77 41.85 25.87 10.59
N SER A 78 41.72 24.92 11.55
CA SER A 78 42.65 24.61 12.69
C SER A 78 42.77 25.63 13.86
N THR A 79 43.06 25.35 15.15
CA THR A 79 43.74 24.24 15.86
C THR A 79 43.60 24.40 17.41
N ARG A 80 43.73 23.27 18.13
CA ARG A 80 44.48 23.02 19.39
C ARG A 80 44.29 23.82 20.71
N THR A 81 43.89 23.04 21.73
CA THR A 81 44.52 22.76 23.06
C THR A 81 45.12 23.86 23.94
N HIS A 82 44.88 23.78 25.25
CA HIS A 82 45.97 23.82 26.25
C HIS A 82 45.66 23.10 27.59
N ARG A 83 46.75 22.59 28.17
CA ARG A 83 46.99 21.72 29.36
C ARG A 83 47.33 22.61 30.58
N ARG A 84 47.03 22.29 31.85
CA ARG A 84 47.86 21.63 32.90
C ARG A 84 47.21 21.93 34.29
N ALA A 85 47.03 20.97 35.22
CA ALA A 85 47.92 20.52 36.32
C ALA A 85 48.40 21.65 37.28
N ALA A 86 48.49 21.55 38.62
CA ALA A 86 48.58 20.47 39.63
C ALA A 86 48.30 21.07 41.04
N ARG A 87 47.92 20.29 42.07
CA ARG A 87 48.66 19.93 43.33
C ARG A 87 47.54 19.90 44.42
N GLY A 88 47.45 19.03 45.42
CA GLY A 88 48.35 18.06 46.03
C GLY A 88 48.34 18.29 47.55
N ARG A 89 47.60 17.48 48.34
CA ARG A 89 48.00 17.05 49.70
C ARG A 89 47.04 16.01 50.27
N ARG A 90 47.63 14.92 50.81
CA ARG A 90 46.99 13.84 51.56
C ARG A 90 46.86 14.21 53.04
N THR A 91 45.75 13.82 53.66
CA THR A 91 45.72 13.28 55.04
C THR A 91 44.70 12.14 55.09
N ARG A 92 45.02 11.12 55.90
CA ARG A 92 44.30 9.83 56.05
C ARG A 92 43.32 9.91 57.22
N THR A 93 42.11 9.40 57.04
CA THR A 93 41.32 8.71 58.09
C THR A 93 40.45 7.60 57.44
N ILE A 94 40.13 6.57 58.23
CA ILE A 94 39.60 5.24 57.84
C ILE A 94 38.07 5.28 57.63
N PRO A 95 37.47 4.43 56.76
CA PRO A 95 36.12 4.63 56.22
C PRO A 95 35.03 3.89 57.02
N ALA A 96 33.94 4.58 57.36
CA ALA A 96 32.67 4.00 57.80
C ALA A 96 31.78 3.58 56.61
N TRP A 97 32.25 2.63 55.78
CA TRP A 97 31.60 2.28 54.49
C TRP A 97 30.78 0.97 54.54
N GLY A 98 30.47 0.45 55.72
CA GLY A 98 29.72 -0.82 55.86
C GLY A 98 28.20 -0.69 55.73
N LEU A 99 27.61 0.43 56.14
CA LEU A 99 26.15 0.59 56.20
C LEU A 99 25.57 1.48 55.09
N ALA A 100 26.35 2.39 54.52
CA ALA A 100 25.92 3.19 53.37
C ALA A 100 25.88 2.38 52.05
N ALA A 101 26.76 1.39 51.90
CA ALA A 101 26.80 0.54 50.71
C ALA A 101 25.58 -0.40 50.63
N ALA A 102 25.10 -0.93 51.76
CA ALA A 102 23.92 -1.79 51.80
C ALA A 102 22.61 -1.01 51.51
N ALA A 103 22.50 0.23 52.02
CA ALA A 103 21.35 1.09 51.74
C ALA A 103 21.29 1.57 50.27
N LEU A 104 22.45 1.89 49.67
CA LEU A 104 22.52 2.25 48.24
C LEU A 104 22.28 1.05 47.32
N LEU A 105 22.68 -0.16 47.74
CA LEU A 105 22.36 -1.39 47.00
C LEU A 105 20.86 -1.69 47.07
N ALA A 106 20.22 -1.52 48.22
CA ALA A 106 18.78 -1.75 48.37
C ALA A 106 17.93 -0.73 47.58
N VAL A 107 18.33 0.55 47.56
CA VAL A 107 17.70 1.57 46.70
C VAL A 107 17.97 1.30 45.23
N GLY A 108 19.18 0.88 44.86
CA GLY A 108 19.51 0.49 43.49
C GLY A 108 18.73 -0.75 43.01
N ILE A 109 18.51 -1.73 43.88
CA ILE A 109 17.67 -2.91 43.60
C ILE A 109 16.20 -2.52 43.53
N ALA A 110 15.71 -1.60 44.37
CA ALA A 110 14.33 -1.11 44.31
C ALA A 110 14.07 -0.26 43.06
N ILE A 111 15.00 0.62 42.68
CA ILE A 111 14.95 1.41 41.42
C ILE A 111 15.11 0.47 40.23
N GLY A 112 16.00 -0.52 40.30
CA GLY A 112 16.16 -1.55 39.27
C GLY A 112 14.92 -2.43 39.11
N ALA A 113 14.26 -2.82 40.20
CA ALA A 113 13.01 -3.57 40.19
C ALA A 113 11.83 -2.71 39.70
N LEU A 114 11.81 -1.41 40.01
CA LEU A 114 10.82 -0.47 39.49
C LEU A 114 11.05 -0.15 38.01
N ALA A 115 12.31 -0.10 37.55
CA ALA A 115 12.69 0.07 36.15
C ALA A 115 12.48 -1.20 35.32
N LEU A 116 12.64 -2.39 35.91
CA LEU A 116 12.25 -3.67 35.31
C LEU A 116 10.72 -3.83 35.27
N ALA A 117 10.01 -3.33 36.28
CA ALA A 117 8.54 -3.25 36.28
C ALA A 117 7.99 -2.19 35.33
N TRP A 118 8.78 -1.18 34.97
CA TRP A 118 8.53 -0.18 33.93
C TRP A 118 9.41 -0.41 32.70
N SER A 119 9.46 -1.64 32.20
CA SER A 119 9.89 -1.84 30.82
C SER A 119 8.74 -1.35 29.93
N PRO A 120 8.86 -0.20 29.22
CA PRO A 120 7.81 0.19 28.29
C PRO A 120 7.69 -0.94 27.26
N ALA A 121 6.49 -1.52 27.14
CA ALA A 121 6.22 -2.47 26.08
C ALA A 121 6.65 -1.83 24.75
N THR A 122 7.46 -2.54 23.96
CA THR A 122 7.85 -2.05 22.64
C THR A 122 6.56 -1.76 21.86
N PRO A 123 6.36 -0.59 21.26
CA PRO A 123 5.14 -0.33 20.51
C PRO A 123 5.11 -1.20 19.25
N ASP A 124 3.92 -1.50 18.75
CA ASP A 124 3.76 -2.05 17.40
C ASP A 124 4.34 -1.05 16.39
N VAL A 125 4.94 -1.53 15.31
CA VAL A 125 5.66 -0.67 14.37
C VAL A 125 5.00 -0.71 13.00
N LEU A 126 4.65 0.47 12.50
CA LEU A 126 4.36 0.69 11.08
C LEU A 126 5.67 0.96 10.36
N LEU A 127 6.01 0.14 9.37
CA LEU A 127 7.09 0.40 8.43
C LEU A 127 6.48 0.75 7.07
N VAL A 128 6.70 1.96 6.60
CA VAL A 128 6.37 2.31 5.22
C VAL A 128 7.37 1.64 4.30
N THR A 129 6.90 0.71 3.48
CA THR A 129 7.74 -0.12 2.60
C THR A 129 7.97 0.54 1.25
N GLN A 130 7.01 1.34 0.79
CA GLN A 130 7.11 2.13 -0.44
C GLN A 130 6.25 3.39 -0.32
N GLY A 131 6.74 4.53 -0.80
CA GLY A 131 5.98 5.79 -0.84
C GLY A 131 5.74 6.41 0.54
N SER A 132 4.48 6.76 0.83
CA SER A 132 4.11 7.44 2.08
C SER A 132 2.77 6.97 2.64
N VAL A 133 2.66 6.96 3.96
CA VAL A 133 1.41 6.68 4.68
C VAL A 133 1.02 7.92 5.48
N ILE A 134 -0.23 8.30 5.36
CA ILE A 134 -0.82 9.36 6.16
C ILE A 134 -1.36 8.74 7.44
N ARG A 135 -0.89 9.24 8.58
CA ARG A 135 -1.31 8.80 9.91
C ARG A 135 -2.02 9.94 10.63
N GLU A 136 -3.24 9.70 11.07
CA GLU A 136 -3.96 10.51 12.05
C GLU A 136 -3.79 9.87 13.43
N ASN A 137 -3.34 10.63 14.43
CA ASN A 137 -3.32 10.14 15.81
C ASN A 137 -4.67 10.37 16.50
N LYS A 138 -4.86 9.83 17.72
CA LYS A 138 -6.08 10.05 18.53
C LYS A 138 -6.48 11.52 18.75
N ALA A 139 -5.54 12.45 18.63
CA ALA A 139 -5.80 13.89 18.79
C ALA A 139 -6.19 14.58 17.48
N GLY A 140 -6.43 13.82 16.40
CA GLY A 140 -6.75 14.33 15.07
C GLY A 140 -5.55 14.91 14.32
N ARG A 141 -4.32 14.73 14.84
CA ARG A 141 -3.13 15.31 14.22
C ARG A 141 -2.62 14.40 13.12
N MET A 142 -2.56 14.98 11.92
CA MET A 142 -2.10 14.33 10.70
C MET A 142 -0.57 14.39 10.57
N ARG A 143 0.03 13.28 10.14
CA ARG A 143 1.46 13.18 9.79
C ARG A 143 1.67 12.26 8.60
N VAL A 144 2.45 12.72 7.63
CA VAL A 144 2.95 11.87 6.54
C VAL A 144 4.20 11.15 7.06
N SER A 145 4.25 9.84 6.83
CA SER A 145 5.34 8.97 7.24
C SER A 145 5.89 8.25 6.01
N ASN A 146 7.21 8.11 5.92
CA ASN A 146 7.92 7.42 4.84
C ASN A 146 8.98 6.43 5.40
N GLY A 147 8.83 6.02 6.66
CA GLY A 147 9.73 5.13 7.36
C GLY A 147 9.07 4.45 8.55
N ALA A 148 9.87 3.94 9.49
CA ALA A 148 9.36 3.25 10.67
C ALA A 148 8.76 4.22 11.70
N VAL A 149 7.53 3.96 12.14
CA VAL A 149 6.78 4.78 13.09
C VAL A 149 6.10 3.89 14.13
N PRO A 150 6.18 4.21 15.43
CA PRO A 150 5.42 3.50 16.45
C PRO A 150 3.91 3.78 16.32
N LEU A 151 3.14 2.71 16.28
CA LEU A 151 1.68 2.74 16.30
C LEU A 151 1.16 2.75 17.72
N HIS A 152 0.10 3.53 17.91
CA HIS A 152 -0.64 3.63 19.15
C HIS A 152 -2.09 3.24 18.86
N PRO A 153 -2.81 2.66 19.83
CA PRO A 153 -4.25 2.46 19.69
C PRO A 153 -4.94 3.76 19.27
N GLY A 154 -6.00 3.67 18.47
CA GLY A 154 -6.75 4.78 17.90
C GLY A 154 -6.08 5.51 16.73
N ASP A 155 -4.85 5.17 16.35
CA ASP A 155 -4.27 5.70 15.13
C ASP A 155 -5.08 5.28 13.91
N ARG A 156 -5.21 6.18 12.93
CA ARG A 156 -5.79 5.88 11.61
C ARG A 156 -4.73 6.04 10.55
N LEU A 157 -4.74 5.11 9.60
CA LEU A 157 -3.78 5.01 8.52
C LEU A 157 -4.51 5.09 7.20
N LEU A 158 -3.97 5.89 6.30
CA LEU A 158 -4.39 5.99 4.91
C LEU A 158 -3.16 5.79 4.03
N VAL A 159 -3.16 4.71 3.27
CA VAL A 159 -2.12 4.39 2.27
C VAL A 159 -2.58 4.95 0.93
N THR A 160 -1.83 5.87 0.32
CA THR A 160 -2.26 6.59 -0.90
C THR A 160 -1.38 6.31 -2.11
N GLY A 161 -1.93 6.52 -3.31
CA GLY A 161 -1.19 6.49 -4.58
C GLY A 161 -0.72 5.09 -4.94
N SER A 162 0.59 4.88 -5.00
CA SER A 162 1.24 3.56 -5.19
C SER A 162 2.03 3.12 -3.94
N SER A 163 1.70 3.69 -2.77
CA SER A 163 2.39 3.42 -1.52
C SER A 163 2.01 2.05 -0.94
N SER A 164 2.89 1.47 -0.15
CA SER A 164 2.64 0.25 0.64
C SER A 164 3.25 0.38 2.03
N ALA A 165 2.69 -0.35 2.99
CA ALA A 165 3.24 -0.38 4.34
C ALA A 165 3.01 -1.70 5.03
N ARG A 166 3.90 -2.03 5.96
CA ARG A 166 3.83 -3.22 6.81
C ARG A 166 3.66 -2.81 8.26
N ILE A 167 2.68 -3.37 8.95
CA ILE A 167 2.61 -3.34 10.40
C ILE A 167 3.23 -4.62 10.93
N THR A 168 4.14 -4.48 11.90
CA THR A 168 4.65 -5.61 12.69
C THR A 168 4.26 -5.41 14.14
N THR A 169 3.54 -6.37 14.71
CA THR A 169 3.12 -6.32 16.12
C THR A 169 4.21 -6.87 17.02
N THR A 170 4.14 -6.50 18.30
CA THR A 170 4.96 -7.11 19.37
C THR A 170 4.77 -8.61 19.51
N GLN A 171 3.60 -9.12 19.14
CA GLN A 171 3.27 -10.54 19.18
C GLN A 171 3.85 -11.30 17.99
N GLY A 172 4.43 -10.59 17.01
CA GLY A 172 5.04 -11.15 15.81
C GLY A 172 4.12 -11.22 14.59
N ASP A 173 2.91 -10.66 14.68
CA ASP A 173 1.98 -10.60 13.55
C ASP A 173 2.47 -9.60 12.50
N ARG A 174 2.13 -9.86 11.25
CA ARG A 174 2.48 -9.01 10.12
C ARG A 174 1.24 -8.68 9.31
N LEU A 175 1.00 -7.40 9.08
CA LEU A 175 -0.06 -6.92 8.20
C LEU A 175 0.55 -6.10 7.08
N ASP A 176 0.42 -6.58 5.85
CA ASP A 176 0.86 -5.90 4.63
C ASP A 176 -0.33 -5.12 4.05
N LEU A 177 -0.25 -3.80 4.15
CA LEU A 177 -1.25 -2.83 3.69
C LEU A 177 -0.90 -2.35 2.29
N THR A 178 -1.90 -2.37 1.40
CA THR A 178 -1.77 -1.94 0.01
C THR A 178 -2.33 -0.53 -0.17
N SER A 179 -2.15 0.06 -1.36
CA SER A 179 -2.73 1.37 -1.65
C SER A 179 -4.26 1.37 -1.55
N GLY A 180 -4.82 2.49 -1.09
CA GLY A 180 -6.25 2.65 -0.83
C GLY A 180 -6.67 2.10 0.54
N THR A 181 -5.77 1.46 1.28
CA THR A 181 -6.07 0.93 2.61
C THR A 181 -6.32 2.04 3.61
N GLN A 182 -7.51 2.00 4.20
CA GLN A 182 -7.95 2.85 5.29
C GLN A 182 -8.19 1.99 6.51
N LEU A 183 -7.32 2.12 7.52
CA LEU A 183 -7.32 1.24 8.69
C LEU A 183 -7.23 2.06 9.97
N SER A 184 -8.03 1.70 10.97
CA SER A 184 -7.86 2.18 12.34
C SER A 184 -7.28 1.08 13.22
N TRP A 185 -6.20 1.42 13.92
CA TRP A 185 -5.50 0.53 14.85
C TRP A 185 -6.26 0.49 16.18
N ALA A 186 -6.98 -0.58 16.49
CA ALA A 186 -7.94 -0.58 17.60
C ALA A 186 -7.33 -0.98 18.95
N SER A 187 -6.31 -1.83 18.98
CA SER A 187 -5.67 -2.29 20.23
C SER A 187 -4.22 -2.75 19.99
N ASN A 188 -3.43 -2.89 21.07
CA ASN A 188 -2.02 -3.33 21.08
C ASN A 188 -1.81 -4.71 20.41
N GLY A 189 -1.88 -4.77 19.08
CA GLY A 189 -1.66 -5.98 18.28
C GLY A 189 -2.82 -6.96 18.23
N ALA A 190 -4.01 -6.65 18.79
CA ALA A 190 -5.11 -7.63 18.87
C ALA A 190 -6.35 -7.30 18.04
N ALA A 191 -6.45 -6.08 17.50
CA ALA A 191 -7.60 -5.71 16.69
C ALA A 191 -7.32 -4.57 15.72
N VAL A 192 -7.91 -4.67 14.54
CA VAL A 192 -7.91 -3.62 13.50
C VAL A 192 -9.31 -3.40 12.97
N ASN A 193 -9.62 -2.16 12.62
CA ASN A 193 -10.82 -1.82 11.86
C ASN A 193 -10.39 -1.44 10.44
N LEU A 194 -10.67 -2.29 9.47
CA LEU A 194 -10.54 -1.97 8.05
C LEU A 194 -11.79 -1.24 7.58
N LEU A 195 -11.62 -0.03 7.11
CA LEU A 195 -12.72 0.83 6.68
C LEU A 195 -12.88 0.76 5.16
N ALA A 196 -11.76 0.73 4.43
CA ALA A 196 -11.72 0.54 3.00
C ALA A 196 -10.37 -0.05 2.56
N GLY A 197 -10.33 -0.66 1.37
CA GLY A 197 -9.12 -1.21 0.77
C GLY A 197 -8.83 -2.64 1.21
N SER A 198 -7.56 -3.03 1.26
CA SER A 198 -7.18 -4.43 1.49
C SER A 198 -5.88 -4.58 2.26
N PHE A 199 -5.78 -5.63 3.07
CA PHE A 199 -4.50 -6.05 3.62
C PHE A 199 -4.39 -7.56 3.69
N THR A 200 -3.14 -8.05 3.62
CA THR A 200 -2.80 -9.44 3.92
C THR A 200 -2.21 -9.52 5.31
N ALA A 201 -2.66 -10.48 6.10
CA ALA A 201 -2.18 -10.70 7.46
C ALA A 201 -1.62 -12.10 7.65
N ASP A 202 -0.49 -12.17 8.33
CA ASP A 202 0.10 -13.37 8.90
C ASP A 202 0.00 -13.23 10.42
N ILE A 203 -0.95 -13.96 11.02
CA ILE A 203 -1.26 -13.87 12.45
C ILE A 203 -0.66 -15.08 13.15
N THR A 204 0.13 -14.78 14.18
CA THR A 204 0.72 -15.81 15.05
C THR A 204 -0.36 -16.61 15.76
N PRO A 205 -0.17 -17.92 16.04
CA PRO A 205 -1.15 -18.74 16.74
C PRO A 205 -1.59 -18.18 18.11
N ARG A 206 -2.90 -18.19 18.36
CA ARG A 206 -3.56 -17.62 19.56
C ARG A 206 -4.58 -18.58 20.16
N THR A 207 -4.96 -18.34 21.41
CA THR A 207 -6.07 -19.04 22.08
C THR A 207 -7.41 -18.38 21.78
N SER A 208 -8.51 -19.12 21.99
CA SER A 208 -9.88 -18.62 21.84
C SER A 208 -10.18 -17.38 22.68
N ASP A 209 -9.45 -17.19 23.78
CA ASP A 209 -9.69 -16.14 24.76
C ASP A 209 -8.99 -14.82 24.36
N ALA A 210 -8.02 -14.89 23.45
CA ALA A 210 -7.25 -13.74 22.98
C ALA A 210 -7.07 -13.75 21.44
N PRO A 211 -8.16 -13.81 20.63
CA PRO A 211 -8.05 -13.84 19.19
C PRO A 211 -7.57 -12.51 18.63
N PHE A 212 -7.01 -12.54 17.41
CA PHE A 212 -6.90 -11.35 16.59
C PHE A 212 -8.25 -11.03 15.96
N ARG A 213 -8.68 -9.77 16.01
CA ARG A 213 -9.98 -9.33 15.49
C ARG A 213 -9.81 -8.36 14.33
N VAL A 214 -10.56 -8.59 13.26
CA VAL A 214 -10.69 -7.62 12.18
C VAL A 214 -12.13 -7.19 12.12
N ARG A 215 -12.39 -5.90 12.18
CA ARG A 215 -13.71 -5.34 11.88
C ARG A 215 -13.67 -4.72 10.50
N THR A 216 -14.72 -4.97 9.73
CA THR A 216 -15.00 -4.36 8.44
C THR A 216 -16.38 -3.70 8.49
N PRO A 217 -16.80 -2.96 7.46
CA PRO A 217 -18.16 -2.42 7.41
C PRO A 217 -19.24 -3.50 7.47
N LYS A 218 -19.03 -4.66 6.83
CA LYS A 218 -20.04 -5.75 6.75
C LYS A 218 -19.76 -6.97 7.62
N ALA A 219 -18.55 -7.14 8.16
CA ALA A 219 -18.19 -8.32 8.94
C ALA A 219 -17.27 -8.06 10.14
N ASP A 220 -17.41 -8.88 11.18
CA ASP A 220 -16.40 -9.07 12.22
C ASP A 220 -15.70 -10.42 12.02
N LEU A 221 -14.37 -10.43 12.00
CA LEU A 221 -13.54 -11.61 11.84
C LEU A 221 -12.85 -11.95 13.15
N THR A 222 -12.85 -13.25 13.49
CA THR A 222 -12.11 -13.81 14.64
C THR A 222 -11.06 -14.77 14.12
N VAL A 223 -9.79 -14.47 14.44
CA VAL A 223 -8.61 -15.16 13.89
C VAL A 223 -7.76 -15.72 15.03
N LEU A 224 -7.45 -17.01 14.97
CA LEU A 224 -6.71 -17.75 16.02
C LEU A 224 -5.29 -18.15 15.60
N GLY A 225 -4.79 -17.69 14.45
CA GLY A 225 -3.49 -18.08 13.91
C GLY A 225 -3.64 -18.60 12.49
N THR A 226 -3.29 -17.76 11.52
CA THR A 226 -3.71 -17.97 10.14
C THR A 226 -3.06 -16.94 9.24
N ARG A 227 -2.88 -17.30 7.96
CA ARG A 227 -2.61 -16.33 6.90
C ARG A 227 -3.90 -16.09 6.11
N PHE A 228 -4.29 -14.84 5.97
CA PHE A 228 -5.52 -14.46 5.28
C PHE A 228 -5.38 -13.09 4.65
N THR A 229 -6.28 -12.81 3.72
CA THR A 229 -6.44 -11.50 3.10
C THR A 229 -7.87 -11.05 3.28
N VAL A 230 -8.03 -9.77 3.59
CA VAL A 230 -9.35 -9.13 3.71
C VAL A 230 -9.38 -7.90 2.84
N GLN A 231 -10.50 -7.73 2.13
CA GLN A 231 -10.82 -6.53 1.38
C GLN A 231 -12.19 -6.04 1.83
N ALA A 232 -12.34 -4.74 1.98
CA ALA A 232 -13.60 -4.16 2.38
C ALA A 232 -13.81 -2.78 1.76
N ASP A 233 -15.07 -2.44 1.58
CA ASP A 233 -15.57 -1.10 1.35
C ASP A 233 -16.94 -0.97 2.04
N GLU A 234 -17.68 0.11 1.75
CA GLU A 234 -19.01 0.34 2.33
C GLU A 234 -20.06 -0.71 1.91
N ALA A 235 -19.88 -1.35 0.74
CA ALA A 235 -20.83 -2.27 0.15
C ALA A 235 -20.55 -3.73 0.52
N LEU A 236 -19.28 -4.14 0.58
CA LEU A 236 -18.90 -5.54 0.79
C LEU A 236 -17.73 -5.74 1.75
N SER A 237 -17.63 -6.96 2.26
CA SER A 237 -16.44 -7.47 2.95
C SER A 237 -16.12 -8.86 2.43
N LEU A 238 -14.91 -9.00 1.90
CA LEU A 238 -14.37 -10.21 1.30
C LEU A 238 -13.24 -10.74 2.19
N LEU A 239 -13.29 -12.04 2.47
CA LEU A 239 -12.29 -12.76 3.25
C LEU A 239 -11.80 -13.97 2.45
N ALA A 240 -10.49 -14.03 2.22
CA ALA A 240 -9.81 -15.20 1.68
C ALA A 240 -8.84 -15.77 2.72
N VAL A 241 -8.95 -17.06 3.03
CA VAL A 241 -8.07 -17.72 4.00
C VAL A 241 -7.06 -18.59 3.24
N ASP A 242 -5.79 -18.25 3.33
CA ASP A 242 -4.71 -18.99 2.68
C ASP A 242 -4.31 -20.23 3.49
N HIS A 243 -4.09 -20.05 4.80
CA HIS A 243 -3.79 -21.12 5.74
C HIS A 243 -4.64 -20.97 7.00
N GLY A 244 -5.01 -22.08 7.64
CA GLY A 244 -5.74 -22.11 8.91
C GLY A 244 -7.26 -21.92 8.72
N ARG A 245 -7.91 -21.23 9.65
CA ARG A 245 -9.36 -20.96 9.61
C ARG A 245 -9.68 -19.60 10.22
N VAL A 246 -10.66 -18.91 9.66
CA VAL A 246 -11.17 -17.64 10.17
C VAL A 246 -12.67 -17.74 10.37
N ARG A 247 -13.16 -17.31 11.53
CA ARG A 247 -14.60 -17.15 11.72
C ARG A 247 -15.02 -15.77 11.27
N LEU A 248 -15.90 -15.71 10.28
CA LEU A 248 -16.55 -14.49 9.82
C LEU A 248 -17.95 -14.42 10.41
N THR A 249 -18.32 -13.25 10.95
CA THR A 249 -19.66 -12.93 11.43
C THR A 249 -20.17 -11.73 10.65
N ASN A 250 -21.26 -11.89 9.90
CA ASN A 250 -21.91 -10.77 9.22
C ASN A 250 -22.50 -9.82 10.28
N ARG A 251 -22.28 -8.51 10.11
CA ARG A 251 -22.68 -7.50 11.09
C ARG A 251 -24.17 -7.17 11.04
N ASP A 252 -24.82 -7.40 9.89
CA ASP A 252 -26.21 -7.00 9.68
C ASP A 252 -27.20 -8.07 10.18
N ASP A 253 -26.89 -9.36 10.00
CA ASP A 253 -27.76 -10.49 10.39
C ASP A 253 -27.16 -11.44 11.44
N ALA A 254 -25.95 -11.15 11.93
CA ALA A 254 -25.20 -11.96 12.89
C ALA A 254 -24.91 -13.41 12.45
N ARG A 255 -25.15 -13.78 11.18
CA ARG A 255 -24.83 -15.12 10.67
C ARG A 255 -23.32 -15.32 10.68
N GLN A 256 -22.93 -16.53 11.06
CA GLN A 256 -21.53 -16.91 11.17
C GLN A 256 -21.18 -17.97 10.14
N VAL A 257 -19.97 -17.85 9.60
CA VAL A 257 -19.38 -18.89 8.76
C VAL A 257 -17.92 -19.08 9.14
N GLU A 258 -17.50 -20.34 9.20
CA GLU A 258 -16.10 -20.69 9.36
C GLU A 258 -15.47 -20.85 7.98
N VAL A 259 -14.57 -19.93 7.66
CA VAL A 259 -13.87 -19.90 6.38
C VAL A 259 -12.58 -20.69 6.55
N ALA A 260 -12.54 -21.87 5.92
CA ALA A 260 -11.38 -22.74 5.97
C ALA A 260 -10.28 -22.27 5.00
N ALA A 261 -9.07 -22.77 5.21
CA ALA A 261 -7.98 -22.62 4.24
C ALA A 261 -8.48 -22.98 2.84
N HIS A 262 -8.08 -22.17 1.87
CA HIS A 262 -8.49 -22.27 0.49
C HIS A 262 -10.01 -22.08 0.25
N HIS A 263 -10.77 -21.45 1.15
CA HIS A 263 -12.12 -20.91 0.88
C HIS A 263 -12.23 -19.37 0.87
N LEU A 264 -12.99 -18.83 -0.09
CA LEU A 264 -13.35 -17.41 -0.17
C LEU A 264 -14.76 -17.20 0.38
N THR A 265 -14.96 -16.13 1.13
CA THR A 265 -16.30 -15.70 1.57
C THR A 265 -16.50 -14.22 1.30
N VAL A 266 -17.66 -13.88 0.74
CA VAL A 266 -18.10 -12.51 0.53
C VAL A 266 -19.39 -12.28 1.32
N THR A 267 -19.48 -11.12 1.96
CA THR A 267 -20.75 -10.59 2.49
C THR A 267 -20.97 -9.17 2.03
N THR A 268 -22.21 -8.86 1.67
CA THR A 268 -22.66 -7.50 1.27
C THR A 268 -23.52 -6.84 2.35
N GLY A 269 -23.71 -7.48 3.51
CA GLY A 269 -24.61 -7.01 4.56
C GLY A 269 -26.10 -7.24 4.30
N ALA A 270 -26.55 -7.42 3.05
CA ALA A 270 -27.95 -7.71 2.70
C ALA A 270 -28.40 -9.16 3.02
N GLY A 271 -27.75 -9.82 4.00
CA GLY A 271 -28.07 -11.17 4.45
C GLY A 271 -27.57 -12.31 3.55
N GLU A 272 -26.88 -11.99 2.45
CA GLU A 272 -26.27 -12.99 1.58
C GLU A 272 -24.81 -13.22 1.99
N LEU A 273 -24.57 -14.39 2.59
CA LEU A 273 -23.23 -14.94 2.81
C LEU A 273 -23.00 -16.00 1.75
N THR A 274 -22.16 -15.68 0.78
CA THR A 274 -21.77 -16.65 -0.25
C THR A 274 -20.35 -17.11 0.03
N THR A 275 -20.23 -18.36 0.46
CA THR A 275 -18.95 -19.03 0.63
C THR A 275 -18.75 -19.96 -0.55
N THR A 276 -17.77 -19.65 -1.39
CA THR A 276 -17.41 -20.48 -2.53
C THR A 276 -16.25 -21.38 -2.14
N VAL A 277 -16.43 -22.69 -2.34
CA VAL A 277 -15.39 -23.71 -2.18
C VAL A 277 -14.72 -23.95 -3.52
N GLY A 278 -13.40 -23.77 -3.55
CA GLY A 278 -12.53 -24.05 -4.69
C GLY A 278 -11.13 -23.59 -4.29
N ASN A 279 -10.06 -24.25 -4.77
CA ASN A 279 -8.67 -23.90 -4.45
C ASN A 279 -8.52 -22.38 -4.43
N ILE A 280 -8.52 -21.69 -3.27
CA ILE A 280 -8.27 -20.25 -3.27
C ILE A 280 -6.87 -20.10 -3.84
N PRO A 281 -6.76 -19.46 -5.01
CA PRO A 281 -5.51 -18.84 -5.38
C PRO A 281 -5.42 -17.55 -4.56
N PRO A 282 -4.37 -17.27 -3.78
CA PRO A 282 -4.35 -16.23 -2.74
C PRO A 282 -5.13 -14.95 -3.14
N MET A 283 -6.40 -14.86 -2.71
CA MET A 283 -7.32 -13.81 -3.13
C MET A 283 -7.32 -12.69 -2.08
N ALA A 284 -6.21 -11.98 -2.00
CA ALA A 284 -6.20 -10.59 -2.46
C ALA A 284 -4.74 -10.13 -2.66
N VAL A 285 -4.04 -10.87 -3.51
CA VAL A 285 -2.89 -10.30 -4.21
C VAL A 285 -3.41 -9.90 -5.58
N THR A 286 -3.73 -8.61 -5.75
CA THR A 286 -3.90 -8.02 -7.08
C THR A 286 -2.53 -7.78 -7.70
N GLY A 287 -2.47 -7.71 -9.02
CA GLY A 287 -1.21 -7.46 -9.73
C GLY A 287 -0.71 -8.66 -10.52
N LEU A 288 0.53 -8.58 -10.98
CA LEU A 288 1.17 -9.61 -11.78
C LEU A 288 2.45 -10.11 -11.10
N THR A 289 2.73 -11.40 -11.27
CA THR A 289 3.94 -12.01 -10.73
C THR A 289 5.13 -11.62 -11.62
N GLY A 290 6.01 -10.76 -11.12
CA GLY A 290 7.21 -10.28 -11.77
C GLY A 290 8.43 -11.13 -11.41
N ASP A 291 9.08 -11.72 -12.42
CA ASP A 291 10.42 -12.27 -12.33
C ASP A 291 11.44 -11.23 -12.80
N TYR A 292 12.45 -10.97 -11.97
CA TYR A 292 13.47 -9.94 -12.20
C TYR A 292 14.83 -10.58 -12.47
N PHE A 293 15.50 -10.07 -13.50
CA PHE A 293 16.70 -10.64 -14.09
C PHE A 293 17.78 -9.57 -14.20
N ASP A 294 19.01 -9.93 -13.87
CA ASP A 294 20.17 -9.04 -13.90
C ASP A 294 20.96 -9.24 -15.20
N ASN A 295 20.21 -9.15 -16.31
CA ASN A 295 20.59 -9.08 -17.72
C ASN A 295 19.33 -8.70 -18.52
N THR A 296 19.49 -8.17 -19.75
CA THR A 296 18.37 -7.74 -20.62
C THR A 296 17.64 -8.87 -21.34
N ASP A 297 18.17 -10.09 -21.29
CA ASP A 297 17.72 -11.26 -22.06
C ASP A 297 17.00 -12.31 -21.20
N PHE A 298 16.51 -11.93 -20.02
CA PHE A 298 15.89 -12.80 -19.02
C PHE A 298 16.80 -13.92 -18.49
N THR A 299 18.12 -13.72 -18.52
CA THR A 299 19.09 -14.59 -17.85
C THR A 299 19.52 -14.00 -16.51
N ASN A 300 20.28 -14.75 -15.69
CA ASN A 300 20.73 -14.27 -14.38
C ASN A 300 19.58 -13.81 -13.45
N TRP A 301 18.62 -14.71 -13.22
CA TRP A 301 17.47 -14.47 -12.33
C TRP A 301 17.91 -14.05 -10.92
N ARG A 302 17.24 -13.06 -10.34
CA ARG A 302 17.56 -12.50 -9.01
C ARG A 302 16.45 -12.66 -8.00
N MET A 303 15.22 -12.37 -8.40
CA MET A 303 14.09 -12.38 -7.48
C MET A 303 12.75 -12.51 -8.21
N ARG A 304 11.73 -12.85 -7.43
CA ARG A 304 10.33 -12.80 -7.80
C ARG A 304 9.56 -11.99 -6.77
N ARG A 305 8.60 -11.19 -7.21
CA ARG A 305 7.57 -10.60 -6.35
C ARG A 305 6.27 -10.44 -7.13
N VAL A 306 5.18 -10.10 -6.44
CA VAL A 306 3.95 -9.66 -7.11
C VAL A 306 3.93 -8.15 -7.10
N ASP A 307 3.71 -7.58 -8.28
CA ASP A 307 3.63 -6.14 -8.50
C ASP A 307 2.17 -5.78 -8.77
N GLU A 308 1.57 -5.04 -7.83
CA GLU A 308 0.14 -4.69 -7.85
C GLU A 308 -0.23 -3.86 -9.08
N THR A 309 0.66 -2.95 -9.47
CA THR A 309 0.57 -2.13 -10.68
C THR A 309 1.81 -2.35 -11.55
N ILE A 310 1.68 -2.01 -12.83
CA ILE A 310 2.83 -1.73 -13.69
C ILE A 310 2.90 -0.21 -13.80
N ASP A 311 3.53 0.42 -12.81
CA ASP A 311 3.73 1.87 -12.73
C ASP A 311 5.05 2.15 -12.00
N PHE A 312 6.14 1.96 -12.72
CA PHE A 312 7.50 2.03 -12.21
C PHE A 312 8.28 3.16 -12.86
N ASP A 313 8.98 3.93 -12.03
CA ASP A 313 9.94 4.95 -12.43
C ASP A 313 11.16 4.78 -11.51
N TRP A 314 12.12 3.98 -11.98
CA TRP A 314 13.31 3.61 -11.22
C TRP A 314 14.45 4.61 -11.40
N GLY A 315 14.39 5.45 -12.45
CA GLY A 315 15.48 6.34 -12.83
C GLY A 315 16.78 5.56 -12.95
N ASP A 316 17.82 6.00 -12.24
CA ASP A 316 19.16 5.43 -12.23
C ASP A 316 19.41 4.37 -11.12
N ARG A 317 18.37 3.96 -10.37
CA ARG A 317 18.53 3.12 -9.16
C ARG A 317 18.16 1.65 -9.32
N GLY A 318 17.52 1.27 -10.43
CA GLY A 318 17.07 -0.10 -10.69
C GLY A 318 15.90 -0.56 -9.78
N PRO A 319 15.38 -1.79 -9.98
CA PRO A 319 14.14 -2.24 -9.35
C PRO A 319 14.27 -2.76 -7.91
N ASP A 320 15.48 -3.19 -7.51
CA ASP A 320 15.84 -3.72 -6.19
C ASP A 320 17.37 -3.78 -6.10
N GLN A 321 17.94 -3.65 -4.90
CA GLN A 321 19.40 -3.74 -4.65
C GLN A 321 20.06 -5.05 -5.15
N ARG A 322 19.28 -6.12 -5.37
CA ARG A 322 19.75 -7.42 -5.88
C ARG A 322 19.87 -7.45 -7.40
N VAL A 323 19.33 -6.45 -8.09
CA VAL A 323 19.31 -6.33 -9.56
C VAL A 323 20.15 -5.13 -9.94
N GLY A 324 21.08 -5.30 -10.89
CA GLY A 324 21.86 -4.21 -11.42
C GLY A 324 20.95 -3.13 -12.02
N PHE A 325 21.33 -1.87 -11.85
CA PHE A 325 20.52 -0.74 -12.31
C PHE A 325 20.73 -0.41 -13.78
N GLU A 326 21.87 -0.79 -14.38
CA GLU A 326 22.20 -0.44 -15.77
C GLU A 326 21.62 -1.40 -16.81
N SER A 327 21.46 -2.68 -16.48
CA SER A 327 21.04 -3.68 -17.46
C SER A 327 20.24 -4.78 -16.78
N PHE A 328 18.93 -4.75 -16.98
CA PHE A 328 18.04 -5.72 -16.36
C PHE A 328 16.82 -5.99 -17.24
N SER A 329 16.10 -7.04 -16.91
CA SER A 329 14.81 -7.33 -17.53
C SER A 329 13.81 -7.83 -16.49
N VAL A 330 12.53 -7.61 -16.78
CA VAL A 330 11.43 -8.05 -15.93
C VAL A 330 10.39 -8.73 -16.79
N ARG A 331 9.90 -9.88 -16.32
CA ARG A 331 8.78 -10.61 -16.93
C ARG A 331 7.65 -10.73 -15.93
N TRP A 332 6.58 -10.01 -16.18
CA TRP A 332 5.32 -10.12 -15.44
C TRP A 332 4.40 -11.15 -16.08
N ARG A 333 3.85 -12.05 -15.26
CA ARG A 333 2.90 -13.08 -15.67
C ARG A 333 1.71 -13.14 -14.73
N GLY A 334 0.56 -13.48 -15.29
CA GLY A 334 -0.67 -13.66 -14.54
C GLY A 334 -1.89 -13.62 -15.44
N TRP A 335 -2.92 -12.95 -14.96
CA TRP A 335 -4.19 -12.83 -15.66
C TRP A 335 -4.69 -11.40 -15.68
N LEU A 336 -5.29 -11.03 -16.79
CA LEU A 336 -6.07 -9.82 -16.97
C LEU A 336 -7.56 -10.21 -16.97
N VAL A 337 -8.35 -9.63 -16.08
CA VAL A 337 -9.79 -9.85 -15.93
C VAL A 337 -10.49 -8.48 -16.04
N PRO A 338 -10.90 -8.06 -17.25
CA PRO A 338 -11.45 -6.73 -17.46
C PRO A 338 -12.87 -6.62 -16.90
N ALA A 339 -13.24 -5.45 -16.38
CA ALA A 339 -14.60 -5.17 -15.91
C ALA A 339 -15.56 -4.75 -17.03
N HIS A 340 -15.01 -4.37 -18.20
CA HIS A 340 -15.78 -3.89 -19.35
C HIS A 340 -15.49 -4.74 -20.59
N SER A 341 -16.55 -4.98 -21.38
CA SER A 341 -16.43 -5.57 -22.71
C SER A 341 -16.20 -4.49 -23.75
N GLY A 342 -15.58 -4.87 -24.86
CA GLY A 342 -15.42 -4.01 -26.03
C GLY A 342 -13.96 -3.69 -26.34
N THR A 343 -13.79 -2.70 -27.22
CA THR A 343 -12.48 -2.27 -27.67
C THR A 343 -11.81 -1.39 -26.63
N CYS A 344 -10.60 -1.77 -26.24
CA CYS A 344 -9.76 -1.08 -25.27
C CYS A 344 -8.41 -0.75 -25.90
N THR A 345 -7.87 0.43 -25.61
CA THR A 345 -6.50 0.80 -25.98
C THR A 345 -5.62 0.62 -24.76
N PHE A 346 -4.54 -0.14 -24.90
CA PHE A 346 -3.46 -0.21 -23.92
C PHE A 346 -2.32 0.67 -24.35
N THR A 347 -1.78 1.46 -23.42
CA THR A 347 -0.65 2.36 -23.67
C THR A 347 0.45 2.07 -22.66
N PHE A 348 1.68 1.99 -23.12
CA PHE A 348 2.87 1.84 -22.30
C PHE A 348 3.74 3.08 -22.44
N LEU A 349 4.10 3.71 -21.32
CA LEU A 349 5.21 4.66 -21.25
C LEU A 349 6.44 3.89 -20.79
N MET A 350 7.50 3.85 -21.59
CA MET A 350 8.67 3.03 -21.28
C MET A 350 10.00 3.68 -21.71
N ASP A 351 11.05 3.23 -21.06
CA ASP A 351 12.48 3.32 -21.43
C ASP A 351 13.05 2.01 -20.83
N ASP A 352 13.52 1.00 -21.57
CA ASP A 352 13.67 0.91 -23.03
C ASP A 352 12.54 0.18 -23.74
N GLY A 353 12.48 -1.16 -23.66
CA GLY A 353 11.68 -2.01 -24.56
C GLY A 353 10.61 -2.83 -23.86
N VAL A 354 9.47 -3.07 -24.53
CA VAL A 354 8.31 -3.78 -23.96
C VAL A 354 7.61 -4.68 -24.96
N ARG A 355 7.11 -5.82 -24.49
CA ARG A 355 6.23 -6.72 -25.25
C ARG A 355 5.05 -7.19 -24.40
N LEU A 356 3.85 -7.20 -24.99
CA LEU A 356 2.64 -7.68 -24.34
C LEU A 356 2.05 -8.87 -25.11
N TRP A 357 1.70 -9.93 -24.38
CA TRP A 357 0.91 -11.04 -24.87
C TRP A 357 -0.37 -11.19 -24.06
N LEU A 358 -1.46 -11.53 -24.76
CA LEU A 358 -2.74 -11.94 -24.18
C LEU A 358 -3.14 -13.30 -24.77
N ASP A 359 -3.46 -14.27 -23.93
CA ASP A 359 -3.75 -15.66 -24.33
C ASP A 359 -2.68 -16.25 -25.27
N GLY A 360 -1.41 -15.90 -25.01
CA GLY A 360 -0.26 -16.32 -25.81
C GLY A 360 -0.08 -15.59 -27.15
N ARG A 361 -1.01 -14.71 -27.54
CA ARG A 361 -0.89 -13.88 -28.75
C ARG A 361 -0.15 -12.59 -28.45
N LEU A 362 0.90 -12.29 -29.20
CA LEU A 362 1.63 -11.02 -29.14
C LEU A 362 0.74 -9.89 -29.66
N VAL A 363 0.45 -8.90 -28.82
CA VAL A 363 -0.45 -7.77 -29.15
C VAL A 363 0.29 -6.43 -29.21
N LEU A 364 1.49 -6.34 -28.64
CA LEU A 364 2.40 -5.20 -28.77
C LEU A 364 3.84 -5.70 -28.73
N ASP A 365 4.67 -5.24 -29.65
CA ASP A 365 6.08 -5.61 -29.77
C ASP A 365 6.95 -4.38 -30.07
N GLU A 366 7.44 -3.76 -29.01
CA GLU A 366 8.36 -2.61 -29.07
C GLU A 366 9.67 -3.01 -28.37
N TRP A 367 10.31 -4.07 -28.89
CA TRP A 367 11.51 -4.66 -28.28
C TRP A 367 12.80 -4.10 -28.88
N HIS A 368 13.03 -2.80 -28.67
CA HIS A 368 14.21 -2.09 -29.14
C HIS A 368 14.63 -1.01 -28.14
N LEU A 369 15.88 -0.53 -28.27
CA LEU A 369 16.41 0.54 -27.43
C LEU A 369 15.57 1.80 -27.67
N SER A 370 15.22 2.51 -26.62
CA SER A 370 14.34 3.67 -26.71
C SER A 370 14.58 4.60 -25.53
N GLU A 371 14.58 5.91 -25.78
CA GLU A 371 14.34 6.86 -24.70
C GLU A 371 12.89 6.73 -24.20
N LYS A 372 12.56 7.44 -23.12
CA LYS A 372 11.20 7.55 -22.58
C LYS A 372 10.15 7.92 -23.65
N LEU A 373 9.42 6.91 -24.13
CA LEU A 373 8.41 7.03 -25.20
C LEU A 373 7.12 6.28 -24.86
N GLU A 374 6.03 6.67 -25.52
CA GLU A 374 4.72 6.00 -25.40
C GLU A 374 4.38 5.18 -26.65
N PHE A 375 3.96 3.94 -26.44
CA PHE A 375 3.44 3.06 -27.49
C PHE A 375 2.07 2.53 -27.09
N SER A 376 1.19 2.32 -28.07
CA SER A 376 -0.18 1.86 -27.83
C SER A 376 -0.59 0.74 -28.75
N THR A 377 -1.48 -0.13 -28.27
CA THR A 377 -2.16 -1.17 -29.05
C THR A 377 -3.63 -1.21 -28.69
N THR A 378 -4.46 -1.71 -29.60
CA THR A 378 -5.89 -1.87 -29.38
C THR A 378 -6.24 -3.35 -29.29
N VAL A 379 -7.00 -3.73 -28.28
CA VAL A 379 -7.46 -5.10 -28.01
C VAL A 379 -8.97 -5.11 -27.79
N THR A 380 -9.62 -6.22 -28.15
CA THR A 380 -11.03 -6.45 -27.82
C THR A 380 -11.12 -7.39 -26.63
N LEU A 381 -11.84 -6.96 -25.60
CA LEU A 381 -11.96 -7.66 -24.33
C LEU A 381 -13.42 -8.03 -24.03
N GLU A 382 -13.62 -9.08 -23.24
CA GLU A 382 -14.90 -9.53 -22.71
C GLU A 382 -14.86 -9.38 -21.19
N ALA A 383 -15.82 -8.63 -20.63
CA ALA A 383 -15.92 -8.42 -19.19
C ALA A 383 -15.96 -9.75 -18.43
N GLY A 384 -15.18 -9.86 -17.36
CA GLY A 384 -15.10 -11.03 -16.50
C GLY A 384 -14.30 -12.21 -17.08
N ARG A 385 -13.94 -12.19 -18.37
CA ARG A 385 -13.08 -13.23 -18.94
C ARG A 385 -11.64 -13.04 -18.49
N ALA A 386 -11.02 -14.12 -18.02
CA ALA A 386 -9.59 -14.13 -17.74
C ALA A 386 -8.79 -14.33 -19.03
N TYR A 387 -7.86 -13.41 -19.28
CA TYR A 387 -6.85 -13.50 -20.34
C TYR A 387 -5.50 -13.78 -19.70
N ALA A 388 -4.80 -14.82 -20.13
CA ALA A 388 -3.44 -15.06 -19.67
C ALA A 388 -2.54 -13.92 -20.17
N VAL A 389 -1.91 -13.18 -19.26
CA VAL A 389 -1.05 -12.05 -19.62
C VAL A 389 0.42 -12.39 -19.41
N ARG A 390 1.24 -12.00 -20.37
CA ARG A 390 2.69 -11.86 -20.21
C ARG A 390 3.07 -10.45 -20.63
N LEU A 391 3.79 -9.75 -19.78
CA LEU A 391 4.41 -8.47 -20.09
C LEU A 391 5.91 -8.60 -19.86
N ASP A 392 6.68 -8.39 -20.91
CA ASP A 392 8.13 -8.43 -20.87
C ASP A 392 8.66 -7.00 -21.01
N TYR A 393 9.69 -6.66 -20.24
CA TYR A 393 10.37 -5.38 -20.26
C TYR A 393 11.88 -5.57 -20.13
N TYR A 394 12.68 -4.71 -20.76
CA TYR A 394 14.10 -4.61 -20.49
C TYR A 394 14.58 -3.16 -20.39
N GLN A 395 15.71 -3.01 -19.72
CA GLN A 395 16.45 -1.77 -19.56
C GLN A 395 17.90 -1.94 -19.99
N GLU A 396 18.40 -1.04 -20.83
CA GLU A 396 19.82 -0.76 -21.09
C GLU A 396 20.25 0.51 -20.30
N PRO A 397 21.54 0.89 -20.25
CA PRO A 397 21.97 1.92 -19.31
C PRO A 397 21.23 3.26 -19.46
N ARG A 398 20.99 3.92 -18.30
CA ARG A 398 20.30 5.21 -18.03
C ARG A 398 18.94 5.01 -17.36
N ASP A 399 17.98 5.91 -17.60
CA ASP A 399 16.74 6.02 -16.84
C ASP A 399 15.78 4.89 -17.16
N ALA A 400 15.34 4.15 -16.15
CA ALA A 400 14.42 3.04 -16.32
C ALA A 400 12.99 3.42 -15.91
N VAL A 401 12.03 3.31 -16.84
CA VAL A 401 10.61 3.57 -16.57
C VAL A 401 9.74 2.57 -17.32
N ILE A 402 8.66 2.12 -16.69
CA ILE A 402 7.57 1.40 -17.36
C ILE A 402 6.25 1.67 -16.66
N ARG A 403 5.25 2.15 -17.41
CA ARG A 403 3.90 2.39 -16.90
C ARG A 403 2.87 1.87 -17.87
N TRP A 404 1.86 1.16 -17.38
CA TRP A 404 0.78 0.59 -18.18
C TRP A 404 -0.54 1.32 -17.92
N TYR A 405 -1.12 1.84 -18.99
CA TYR A 405 -2.39 2.54 -19.01
C TYR A 405 -3.41 1.81 -19.88
N TRP A 406 -4.68 2.10 -19.65
CA TRP A 406 -5.78 1.70 -20.50
C TRP A 406 -6.76 2.85 -20.76
N ALA A 407 -7.51 2.76 -21.84
CA ALA A 407 -8.61 3.66 -22.19
C ALA A 407 -9.67 2.91 -23.01
N ASN A 408 -10.92 3.35 -22.97
CA ASN A 408 -11.95 2.94 -23.92
C ASN A 408 -12.84 4.15 -24.29
N SER A 409 -13.96 3.92 -24.97
CA SER A 409 -14.89 5.01 -25.34
C SER A 409 -15.56 5.70 -24.14
N GLU A 410 -15.60 5.05 -22.99
CA GLU A 410 -16.29 5.52 -21.77
C GLU A 410 -15.30 6.03 -20.70
N HIS A 411 -14.05 5.61 -20.76
CA HIS A 411 -13.00 5.92 -19.80
C HIS A 411 -11.79 6.51 -20.51
N ALA A 412 -11.40 7.72 -20.09
CA ALA A 412 -10.16 8.34 -20.53
C ALA A 412 -8.93 7.51 -20.11
N LYS A 413 -7.77 7.79 -20.72
CA LYS A 413 -6.50 7.12 -20.40
C LYS A 413 -6.20 7.23 -18.91
N GLN A 414 -6.09 6.09 -18.25
CA GLN A 414 -5.82 5.98 -16.81
C GLN A 414 -4.95 4.74 -16.53
N PRO A 415 -4.28 4.66 -15.36
CA PRO A 415 -3.46 3.50 -15.01
C PRO A 415 -4.26 2.19 -15.09
N MET A 416 -3.59 1.09 -15.43
CA MET A 416 -4.21 -0.24 -15.44
C MET A 416 -4.79 -0.57 -14.06
N PRO A 417 -6.08 -0.91 -13.92
CA PRO A 417 -6.68 -1.13 -12.61
C PRO A 417 -6.09 -2.39 -11.99
N THR A 418 -5.62 -2.28 -10.75
CA THR A 418 -5.11 -3.45 -10.00
C THR A 418 -6.18 -4.53 -9.85
N SER A 419 -7.46 -4.11 -9.78
CA SER A 419 -8.62 -4.99 -9.75
C SER A 419 -8.77 -5.85 -11.01
N TRP A 420 -8.10 -5.52 -12.12
CA TRP A 420 -8.08 -6.32 -13.34
C TRP A 420 -6.91 -7.30 -13.39
N LEU A 421 -5.91 -7.16 -12.52
CA LEU A 421 -4.70 -7.97 -12.57
C LEU A 421 -4.71 -9.06 -11.50
N ARG A 422 -4.37 -10.27 -11.88
CA ARG A 422 -4.20 -11.40 -10.96
C ARG A 422 -2.84 -12.07 -11.18
N PRO A 423 -2.13 -12.48 -10.12
CA PRO A 423 -0.82 -13.10 -10.25
C PRO A 423 -0.92 -14.49 -10.91
N VAL A 424 0.22 -15.07 -11.31
CA VAL A 424 0.24 -16.40 -11.95
C VAL A 424 -0.24 -17.51 -11.01
N GLU A 425 -0.09 -17.29 -9.71
CA GLU A 425 -0.65 -18.16 -8.67
C GLU A 425 -2.19 -18.13 -8.66
N TRP A 426 -2.82 -17.15 -9.33
CA TRP A 426 -4.27 -17.12 -9.50
C TRP A 426 -4.76 -18.14 -10.53
N THR A 427 -5.75 -18.95 -10.15
CA THR A 427 -6.39 -19.90 -11.05
C THR A 427 -7.76 -19.33 -11.44
N PRO A 428 -8.04 -19.09 -12.72
CA PRO A 428 -9.35 -18.62 -13.15
C PRO A 428 -10.42 -19.67 -12.80
N PRO A 429 -11.61 -19.24 -12.36
CA PRO A 429 -12.72 -20.16 -12.16
C PRO A 429 -13.00 -20.90 -13.48
N ALA A 430 -13.18 -22.22 -13.40
CA ALA A 430 -13.54 -23.01 -14.57
C ALA A 430 -14.85 -22.44 -15.17
N VAL A 431 -14.79 -22.00 -16.42
CA VAL A 431 -16.00 -21.60 -17.16
C VAL A 431 -16.85 -22.86 -17.29
N SER A 432 -17.98 -22.90 -16.58
CA SER A 432 -19.01 -23.91 -16.84
C SER A 432 -19.61 -23.59 -18.19
N VAL A 433 -19.10 -24.26 -19.23
CA VAL A 433 -19.77 -24.29 -20.53
C VAL A 433 -21.11 -25.00 -20.30
N PRO A 434 -22.27 -24.37 -20.52
CA PRO A 434 -23.52 -25.10 -20.56
C PRO A 434 -23.36 -26.19 -21.61
N GLN A 435 -23.49 -27.46 -21.22
CA GLN A 435 -23.59 -28.56 -22.17
C GLN A 435 -24.73 -28.21 -23.12
N LEU A 436 -24.41 -27.93 -24.38
CA LEU A 436 -25.38 -27.89 -25.45
C LEU A 436 -26.06 -29.26 -25.45
N SER A 437 -27.34 -29.30 -25.10
CA SER A 437 -28.17 -30.48 -25.35
C SER A 437 -28.19 -30.73 -26.85
N GLU A 438 -27.81 -31.95 -27.24
CA GLU A 438 -27.80 -32.45 -28.63
C GLU A 438 -29.14 -32.29 -29.35
#